data_AF-A0A813IY30-F1
#
_entry.id   AF-A0A813IY30-F1
#
_cell.length_a   1.000
_cell.length_b   1.000
_cell.length_c   1.000
_cell.angle_alpha   90.00
_cell.angle_beta   90.00
_cell.angle_gamma   90.00
#
_symmetry.space_group_name_H-M   'P 1'
#
loop_
_entity.id
_entity.type
_entity.pdbx_description
1 polymer ?
#
loop_
_entity_poly.entity_id
_entity_poly.type
_entity_poly.pdbx_seq_one_letter_code
_entity_poly.pdbx_strand_id
1 'polypeptide(L)'
;MPNKHNGDRVLHVKSLRLFASQYGVDRVADNAARDKVVALADAVLAVTTITTEDAQAVQLAKEGYDGTWTVPDSDPAAHTEKLPTKEKVVEWYFSAVQCTYNGSEGEWLSKDPPVLEGLWRRFVAFVQALGRTLKAIGISATMEQSLDTDTHVHFHSYMHFSQPFHRKGTEALQPFAFEGTCPHVKPNKASGKDFAGAIRNGHWYVVAPKIGSLKQWSNFEPWKAYAVEGWWLDNMLKAGKLTRDTYLELAAKVNIGFQKRLMDVRASERYEKELAVHAAIAAEEAKLQAQLLPMNDFAEVDLSVSYFDGEARFRRPLRPVEILLRPC
;
A
#
# COMPACT_ATOMS: atom_id res chain seq x y z
N MET A 1 15.53 -19.90 -2.87
CA MET A 1 14.39 -20.71 -3.39
C MET A 1 13.10 -20.02 -2.98
N PRO A 2 12.11 -19.83 -3.86
CA PRO A 2 10.79 -19.38 -3.43
C PRO A 2 10.25 -20.38 -2.40
N ASN A 3 9.87 -19.90 -1.21
CA ASN A 3 9.24 -20.68 -0.15
C ASN A 3 8.04 -21.40 -0.76
N LYS A 4 8.18 -22.70 -1.07
CA LYS A 4 7.01 -23.53 -1.37
C LYS A 4 6.09 -23.40 -0.16
N HIS A 5 4.84 -23.06 -0.42
CA HIS A 5 3.82 -22.92 0.60
C HIS A 5 3.72 -24.25 1.34
N ASN A 6 4.26 -24.31 2.55
CA ASN A 6 4.25 -25.51 3.38
C ASN A 6 2.94 -25.48 4.18
N GLY A 7 2.01 -26.39 3.84
CA GLY A 7 0.69 -26.46 4.49
C GLY A 7 0.78 -26.61 6.00
N ASP A 8 1.78 -27.35 6.49
CA ASP A 8 2.00 -27.60 7.91
C ASP A 8 2.39 -26.31 8.64
N ARG A 9 3.20 -25.44 8.00
CA ARG A 9 3.52 -24.12 8.55
C ARG A 9 2.27 -23.27 8.77
N VAL A 10 1.36 -23.29 7.80
CA VAL A 10 0.12 -22.51 7.89
C VAL A 10 -0.77 -23.02 9.02
N LEU A 11 -0.81 -24.34 9.25
CA LEU A 11 -1.56 -24.93 10.35
C LEU A 11 -1.04 -24.47 11.71
N HIS A 12 0.27 -24.52 11.94
CA HIS A 12 0.86 -24.06 13.21
C HIS A 12 0.64 -22.55 13.44
N VAL A 13 0.79 -21.71 12.40
CA VAL A 13 0.52 -20.26 12.51
C VAL A 13 -0.95 -19.99 12.84
N LYS A 14 -1.89 -20.73 12.24
CA LYS A 14 -3.32 -20.61 12.56
C LYS A 14 -3.63 -20.98 14.01
N SER A 15 -3.03 -22.05 14.53
CA SER A 15 -3.17 -22.42 15.95
C SER A 15 -2.66 -21.32 16.87
N LEU A 16 -1.46 -20.77 16.60
CA LEU A 16 -0.90 -19.67 17.40
C LEU A 16 -1.77 -18.41 17.36
N ARG A 17 -2.37 -18.07 16.20
CA ARG A 17 -3.29 -16.93 16.06
C ARG A 17 -4.58 -17.11 16.85
N LEU A 18 -5.08 -18.34 17.00
CA LEU A 18 -6.26 -18.65 17.80
C LEU A 18 -5.99 -18.30 19.26
N PHE A 19 -4.88 -18.79 19.82
CA PHE A 19 -4.49 -18.47 21.20
C PHE A 19 -4.18 -16.99 21.39
N ALA A 20 -3.51 -16.35 20.43
CA ALA A 20 -3.30 -14.90 20.48
C ALA A 20 -4.61 -14.12 20.58
N SER A 21 -5.63 -14.50 19.81
CA SER A 21 -6.96 -13.89 19.90
C SER A 21 -7.65 -14.16 21.23
N GLN A 22 -7.49 -15.36 21.79
CA GLN A 22 -8.09 -15.76 23.06
C GLN A 22 -7.48 -14.99 24.25
N TYR A 23 -6.18 -14.68 24.18
CA TYR A 23 -5.42 -14.04 25.25
C TYR A 23 -5.11 -12.55 25.01
N GLY A 24 -5.72 -11.93 24.00
CA GLY A 24 -5.57 -10.49 23.74
C GLY A 24 -4.19 -10.07 23.21
N VAL A 25 -3.45 -10.98 22.58
CA VAL A 25 -2.15 -10.73 21.94
C VAL A 25 -2.33 -10.40 20.44
N ASP A 26 -1.54 -9.47 19.94
CA ASP A 26 -1.59 -9.06 18.52
C ASP A 26 -1.29 -10.22 17.57
N ARG A 27 -2.14 -10.39 16.55
CA ARG A 27 -2.05 -11.51 15.60
C ARG A 27 -1.06 -11.22 14.47
N VAL A 28 -0.42 -12.26 13.96
CA VAL A 28 0.41 -12.21 12.73
C VAL A 28 -0.34 -12.77 11.51
N ALA A 29 0.13 -12.47 10.30
CA ALA A 29 -0.40 -13.04 9.06
C ALA A 29 0.07 -14.50 8.85
N ASP A 30 -0.68 -15.30 8.07
CA ASP A 30 -0.36 -16.73 7.81
C ASP A 30 1.00 -16.95 7.12
N ASN A 31 1.49 -15.91 6.43
CA ASN A 31 2.79 -15.89 5.75
C ASN A 31 3.82 -15.01 6.47
N ALA A 32 3.62 -14.74 7.76
CA ALA A 32 4.55 -13.95 8.55
C ALA A 32 5.96 -14.57 8.55
N ALA A 33 6.96 -13.69 8.68
CA ALA A 33 8.35 -14.12 8.81
C ALA A 33 8.55 -14.92 10.12
N ARG A 34 9.57 -15.81 10.12
CA ARG A 34 9.80 -16.77 11.21
C ARG A 34 9.95 -16.11 12.57
N ASP A 35 10.75 -15.05 12.63
CA ASP A 35 10.95 -14.20 13.80
C ASP A 35 9.63 -13.68 14.39
N LYS A 36 8.70 -13.24 13.54
CA LYS A 36 7.38 -12.76 13.97
C LYS A 36 6.49 -13.87 14.52
N VAL A 37 6.55 -15.08 13.94
CA VAL A 37 5.77 -16.23 14.42
C VAL A 37 6.32 -16.73 15.77
N VAL A 38 7.65 -16.75 15.94
CA VAL A 38 8.30 -17.10 17.21
C VAL A 38 7.96 -16.07 18.30
N ALA A 39 8.08 -14.77 17.98
CA ALA A 39 7.72 -13.69 18.89
C ALA A 39 6.24 -13.73 19.30
N LEU A 40 5.34 -14.11 18.40
CA LEU A 40 3.93 -14.32 18.73
C LEU A 40 3.75 -15.43 19.76
N ALA A 41 4.39 -16.58 19.55
CA ALA A 41 4.30 -17.70 20.49
C ALA A 41 4.83 -17.31 21.89
N ASP A 42 5.96 -16.61 21.94
CA ASP A 42 6.55 -16.13 23.19
C ASP A 42 5.66 -15.11 23.90
N ALA A 43 5.04 -14.19 23.15
CA ALA A 43 4.10 -13.21 23.69
C ALA A 43 2.86 -13.88 24.28
N VAL A 44 2.31 -14.93 23.63
CA VAL A 44 1.19 -15.70 24.16
C VAL A 44 1.59 -16.47 25.44
N LEU A 45 2.76 -17.10 25.46
CA LEU A 45 3.26 -17.82 26.65
C LEU A 45 3.57 -16.89 27.83
N ALA A 46 3.84 -15.60 27.59
CA ALA A 46 4.10 -14.63 28.63
C ALA A 46 2.83 -14.09 29.33
N VAL A 47 1.63 -14.43 28.84
CA VAL A 47 0.37 -13.97 29.43
C VAL A 47 0.14 -14.65 30.79
N THR A 48 0.03 -13.87 31.86
CA THR A 48 -0.08 -14.37 33.25
C THR A 48 -1.33 -15.20 33.52
N THR A 49 -2.36 -15.08 32.68
CA THR A 49 -3.64 -15.79 32.81
C THR A 49 -3.75 -17.00 31.89
N ILE A 50 -2.67 -17.42 31.23
CA ILE A 50 -2.70 -18.60 30.35
C ILE A 50 -2.90 -19.89 31.16
N THR A 51 -3.78 -20.78 30.69
CA THR A 51 -3.95 -22.09 31.32
C THR A 51 -2.76 -22.99 31.01
N THR A 52 -2.47 -23.97 31.86
CA THR A 52 -1.38 -24.93 31.62
C THR A 52 -1.60 -25.72 30.33
N GLU A 53 -2.85 -26.07 30.01
CA GLU A 53 -3.22 -26.80 28.79
C GLU A 53 -2.95 -25.95 27.54
N ASP A 54 -3.37 -24.69 27.54
CA ASP A 54 -3.13 -23.79 26.40
C ASP A 54 -1.64 -23.47 26.24
N ALA A 55 -0.90 -23.32 27.33
CA ALA A 55 0.55 -23.14 27.29
C ALA A 55 1.25 -24.33 26.63
N GLN A 56 0.82 -25.57 26.93
CA GLN A 56 1.34 -26.77 26.28
C GLN A 56 0.98 -26.82 24.78
N ALA A 57 -0.25 -26.44 24.42
CA ALA A 57 -0.68 -26.40 23.02
C ALA A 57 0.09 -25.34 22.20
N VAL A 58 0.36 -24.17 22.79
CA VAL A 58 1.18 -23.12 22.17
C VAL A 58 2.62 -23.58 21.99
N GLN A 59 3.20 -24.23 22.99
CA GLN A 59 4.56 -24.80 22.92
C GLN A 59 4.66 -25.87 21.83
N LEU A 60 3.69 -26.79 21.74
CA LEU A 60 3.63 -27.82 20.69
C LEU A 60 3.50 -27.20 19.29
N ALA A 61 2.68 -26.16 19.13
CA ALA A 61 2.56 -25.45 17.86
C ALA A 61 3.85 -24.71 17.47
N LYS A 62 4.55 -24.13 18.44
CA LYS A 62 5.86 -23.48 18.25
C LYS A 62 6.92 -24.49 17.81
N GLU A 63 7.04 -25.62 18.50
CA GLU A 63 7.97 -26.70 18.17
C GLU A 63 7.66 -27.32 16.81
N GLY A 64 6.39 -27.59 16.51
CA GLY A 64 5.96 -28.07 15.19
C GLY A 64 6.32 -27.08 14.08
N TYR A 65 6.12 -25.78 14.30
CA TYR A 65 6.52 -24.74 13.35
C TYR A 65 8.04 -24.72 13.13
N ASP A 66 8.85 -24.77 14.19
CA ASP A 66 10.31 -24.83 14.10
C ASP A 66 10.81 -26.12 13.43
N GLY A 67 10.16 -27.25 13.67
CA GLY A 67 10.44 -28.54 13.04
C GLY A 67 10.24 -28.51 11.51
N THR A 68 9.42 -27.61 10.98
CA THR A 68 9.31 -27.42 9.52
C THR A 68 10.55 -26.76 8.88
N TRP A 69 11.52 -26.33 9.68
CA TRP A 69 12.78 -25.71 9.24
C TRP A 69 13.99 -26.62 9.42
N THR A 70 13.92 -27.60 10.32
CA THR A 70 14.92 -28.66 10.40
C THR A 70 14.77 -29.52 9.16
N VAL A 71 15.70 -29.37 8.21
CA VAL A 71 15.90 -30.38 7.18
C VAL A 71 16.18 -31.68 7.94
N PRO A 72 15.43 -32.78 7.72
CA PRO A 72 15.75 -34.05 8.36
C PRO A 72 17.23 -34.30 8.11
N ASP A 73 18.00 -34.60 9.15
CA ASP A 73 19.40 -35.00 9.02
C ASP A 73 19.44 -36.09 7.96
N SER A 74 19.87 -35.71 6.76
CA SER A 74 20.01 -36.63 5.67
C SER A 74 21.11 -37.58 6.12
N ASP A 75 20.72 -38.83 6.36
CA ASP A 75 21.59 -39.95 6.68
C ASP A 75 22.98 -39.74 6.05
N PRO A 76 24.06 -39.57 6.85
CA PRO A 76 25.39 -39.33 6.32
C PRO A 76 25.91 -40.50 5.46
N ALA A 77 25.25 -41.67 5.50
CA ALA A 77 25.54 -42.80 4.62
C ALA A 77 24.81 -42.74 3.26
N ALA A 78 23.82 -41.87 3.09
CA ALA A 78 23.14 -41.65 1.82
C ALA A 78 23.84 -40.57 0.97
N HIS A 79 25.16 -40.72 0.78
CA HIS A 79 25.86 -40.15 -0.36
C HIS A 79 25.43 -40.87 -1.65
N THR A 80 24.15 -40.79 -1.99
CA THR A 80 23.76 -40.90 -3.39
C THR A 80 24.38 -39.68 -4.06
N GLU A 81 25.34 -39.90 -4.95
CA GLU A 81 25.72 -38.95 -5.99
C GLU A 81 24.45 -38.24 -6.44
N LYS A 82 24.26 -36.99 -6.02
CA LYS A 82 23.15 -36.17 -6.50
C LYS A 82 23.42 -36.02 -7.99
N LEU A 83 22.78 -36.88 -8.78
CA LEU A 83 22.74 -36.78 -10.23
C LEU A 83 22.56 -35.29 -10.55
N PRO A 84 23.44 -34.70 -11.37
CA PRO A 84 23.44 -33.27 -11.63
C PRO A 84 22.01 -32.86 -11.92
N THR A 85 21.43 -32.10 -10.99
CA THR A 85 20.04 -31.68 -11.10
C THR A 85 19.97 -30.92 -12.41
N LYS A 86 19.25 -31.47 -13.40
CA LYS A 86 19.13 -30.86 -14.73
C LYS A 86 18.84 -29.39 -14.51
N GLU A 87 19.82 -28.56 -14.85
CA GLU A 87 19.76 -27.13 -14.61
C GLU A 87 18.48 -26.65 -15.30
N LYS A 88 17.55 -26.12 -14.50
CA LYS A 88 16.27 -25.67 -15.05
C LYS A 88 16.57 -24.50 -15.96
N VAL A 89 16.62 -24.78 -17.26
CA VAL A 89 16.77 -23.75 -18.28
C VAL A 89 15.61 -22.77 -18.11
N VAL A 90 15.94 -21.55 -17.72
CA VAL A 90 14.96 -20.48 -17.57
C VAL A 90 14.48 -20.11 -18.98
N GLU A 91 13.18 -20.20 -19.19
CA GLU A 91 12.53 -19.86 -20.44
C GLU A 91 11.69 -18.60 -20.26
N TRP A 92 11.92 -17.62 -21.13
CA TRP A 92 11.21 -16.36 -21.15
C TRP A 92 10.30 -16.31 -22.36
N TYR A 93 8.99 -16.19 -22.11
CA TYR A 93 7.96 -16.11 -23.14
C TYR A 93 6.93 -15.04 -22.79
N PHE A 94 6.84 -13.96 -23.59
CA PHE A 94 5.86 -12.90 -23.36
C PHE A 94 5.61 -12.01 -24.58
N SER A 95 4.40 -11.47 -24.68
CA SER A 95 3.98 -10.57 -25.76
C SER A 95 3.93 -9.09 -25.33
N ALA A 96 3.99 -8.83 -24.02
CA ALA A 96 4.16 -7.51 -23.44
C ALA A 96 4.90 -7.61 -22.11
N VAL A 97 5.64 -6.56 -21.75
CA VAL A 97 6.55 -6.59 -20.61
C VAL A 97 6.71 -5.21 -19.99
N GLN A 98 6.75 -5.18 -18.65
CA GLN A 98 7.18 -4.03 -17.88
C GLN A 98 8.62 -4.25 -17.41
N CYS A 99 9.45 -3.23 -17.55
CA CYS A 99 10.84 -3.23 -17.08
C CYS A 99 11.04 -2.08 -16.09
N THR A 100 11.70 -2.37 -14.97
CA THR A 100 12.10 -1.35 -13.98
C THR A 100 13.62 -1.36 -13.83
N TYR A 101 14.26 -0.22 -14.04
CA TYR A 101 15.70 -0.04 -13.99
C TYR A 101 16.06 0.79 -12.77
N ASN A 102 16.83 0.20 -11.86
CA ASN A 102 17.31 0.87 -10.65
C ASN A 102 18.83 0.94 -10.71
N GLY A 103 19.37 2.14 -10.88
CA GLY A 103 20.80 2.40 -10.72
C GLY A 103 21.06 3.06 -9.37
N SER A 104 22.14 2.66 -8.71
CA SER A 104 22.53 3.13 -7.37
C SER A 104 23.78 4.01 -7.38
N GLU A 105 24.29 4.38 -8.56
CA GLU A 105 25.59 5.04 -8.72
C GLU A 105 25.54 6.10 -9.83
N GLY A 106 26.53 7.01 -9.83
CA GLY A 106 26.74 7.97 -10.90
C GLY A 106 25.54 8.89 -11.18
N GLU A 107 25.16 9.02 -12.45
CA GLU A 107 24.09 9.91 -12.89
C GLU A 107 22.71 9.55 -12.30
N TRP A 108 22.50 8.30 -11.89
CA TRP A 108 21.24 7.85 -11.26
C TRP A 108 20.99 8.51 -9.89
N LEU A 109 22.05 8.96 -9.22
CA LEU A 109 21.96 9.70 -7.94
C LEU A 109 21.89 11.22 -8.15
N SER A 110 21.98 11.69 -9.39
CA SER A 110 22.04 13.13 -9.68
C SER A 110 20.71 13.81 -9.38
N LYS A 111 20.78 15.02 -8.82
CA LYS A 111 19.66 15.96 -8.73
C LYS A 111 19.79 17.11 -9.75
N ASP A 112 20.86 17.12 -10.55
CA ASP A 112 21.15 18.19 -11.50
C ASP A 112 20.33 18.01 -12.81
N PRO A 113 19.44 18.96 -13.17
CA PRO A 113 18.54 18.81 -14.31
C PRO A 113 19.22 18.51 -15.66
N PRO A 114 20.36 19.11 -16.05
CA PRO A 114 21.06 18.77 -17.29
C PRO A 114 21.60 17.34 -17.31
N VAL A 115 22.12 16.84 -16.17
CA VAL A 115 22.59 15.45 -16.05
C VAL A 115 21.42 14.48 -16.22
N LEU A 116 20.31 14.72 -15.52
CA LEU A 116 19.10 13.90 -15.63
C LEU A 116 18.50 13.94 -17.05
N GLU A 117 18.49 15.10 -17.70
CA GLU A 117 18.06 15.23 -19.09
C GLU A 117 18.96 14.43 -20.05
N GLY A 118 20.28 14.45 -19.83
CA GLY A 118 21.24 13.63 -20.57
C GLY A 118 20.96 12.13 -20.42
N LEU A 119 20.85 11.66 -19.18
CA LEU A 119 20.53 10.26 -18.85
C LEU A 119 19.18 9.84 -19.46
N TRP A 120 18.15 10.70 -19.33
CA TRP A 120 16.83 10.46 -19.90
C TRP A 120 16.86 10.28 -21.43
N ARG A 121 17.58 11.15 -22.15
CA ARG A 121 17.71 11.04 -23.61
C ARG A 121 18.38 9.74 -24.04
N ARG A 122 19.44 9.33 -23.35
CA ARG A 122 20.12 8.05 -23.62
C ARG A 122 19.19 6.86 -23.34
N PHE A 123 18.42 6.91 -22.25
CA PHE A 123 17.43 5.88 -21.94
C PHE A 123 16.32 5.79 -23.00
N VAL A 124 15.75 6.92 -23.44
CA VAL A 124 14.73 6.95 -24.50
C VAL A 124 15.30 6.40 -25.82
N ALA A 125 16.50 6.81 -26.21
CA ALA A 125 17.17 6.30 -27.41
C ALA A 125 17.40 4.79 -27.33
N PHE A 126 17.81 4.29 -26.15
CA PHE A 126 17.97 2.86 -25.88
C PHE A 126 16.65 2.09 -26.04
N VAL A 127 15.57 2.50 -25.37
CA VAL A 127 14.29 1.75 -25.46
C VAL A 127 13.70 1.80 -26.87
N GLN A 128 13.92 2.88 -27.62
CA GLN A 128 13.54 2.95 -29.03
C GLN A 128 14.35 1.98 -29.89
N ALA A 129 15.66 1.90 -29.69
CA ALA A 129 16.52 0.96 -30.41
C ALA A 129 16.16 -0.50 -30.07
N LEU A 130 15.96 -0.80 -28.79
CA LEU A 130 15.51 -2.10 -28.32
C LEU A 130 14.15 -2.48 -28.93
N GLY A 131 13.21 -1.54 -28.94
CA GLY A 131 11.91 -1.73 -29.55
C GLY A 131 11.98 -2.04 -31.04
N ARG A 132 12.85 -1.37 -31.81
CA ARG A 132 13.08 -1.72 -33.22
C ARG A 132 13.64 -3.13 -33.37
N THR A 133 14.64 -3.50 -32.57
CA THR A 133 15.27 -4.83 -32.60
C THR A 133 14.29 -5.95 -32.25
N LEU A 134 13.41 -5.72 -31.27
CA LEU A 134 12.42 -6.70 -30.80
C LEU A 134 11.05 -6.56 -31.50
N LYS A 135 10.93 -5.68 -32.49
CA LYS A 135 9.68 -5.39 -33.21
C LYS A 135 8.51 -5.02 -32.27
N ALA A 136 8.80 -4.18 -31.29
CA ALA A 136 7.81 -3.56 -30.41
C ALA A 136 6.88 -2.65 -31.21
N ILE A 137 5.58 -2.77 -30.97
CA ILE A 137 4.54 -1.91 -31.57
C ILE A 137 4.41 -0.64 -30.74
N GLY A 138 4.22 -0.81 -29.43
CA GLY A 138 4.14 0.29 -28.47
C GLY A 138 5.24 0.22 -27.44
N ILE A 139 5.76 1.39 -27.08
CA ILE A 139 6.82 1.62 -26.11
C ILE A 139 6.42 2.86 -25.31
N SER A 140 6.45 2.73 -23.99
CA SER A 140 6.35 3.85 -23.07
C SER A 140 7.52 3.81 -22.10
N ALA A 141 7.98 4.98 -21.67
CA ALA A 141 9.05 5.14 -20.72
C ALA A 141 8.73 6.27 -19.74
N THR A 142 9.23 6.17 -18.52
CA THR A 142 9.14 7.23 -17.51
C THR A 142 10.35 7.21 -16.59
N MET A 143 10.86 8.40 -16.28
CA MET A 143 11.82 8.67 -15.20
C MET A 143 11.04 9.11 -13.97
N GLU A 144 11.29 8.46 -12.85
CA GLU A 144 10.69 8.79 -11.56
C GLU A 144 11.80 9.01 -10.52
N GLN A 145 11.54 9.90 -9.58
CA GLN A 145 12.31 10.02 -8.35
C GLN A 145 11.82 8.98 -7.34
N SER A 146 12.74 8.31 -6.66
CA SER A 146 12.40 7.39 -5.57
C SER A 146 11.78 8.16 -4.40
N LEU A 147 10.50 7.91 -4.11
CA LEU A 147 9.80 8.56 -2.99
C LEU A 147 10.22 8.01 -1.63
N ASP A 148 10.67 6.76 -1.57
CA ASP A 148 11.04 6.09 -0.31
C ASP A 148 12.38 6.59 0.21
N THR A 149 13.31 6.91 -0.69
CA THR A 149 14.69 7.28 -0.31
C THR A 149 15.06 8.71 -0.67
N ASP A 150 14.36 9.34 -1.62
CA ASP A 150 14.70 10.66 -2.19
C ASP A 150 16.16 10.80 -2.68
N THR A 151 16.82 9.67 -2.95
CA THR A 151 18.27 9.62 -3.20
C THR A 151 18.62 9.38 -4.66
N HIS A 152 17.72 8.80 -5.44
CA HIS A 152 18.02 8.38 -6.80
C HIS A 152 16.78 8.45 -7.69
N VAL A 153 17.02 8.42 -9.00
CA VAL A 153 15.98 8.21 -10.01
C VAL A 153 15.97 6.75 -10.46
N HIS A 154 14.83 6.29 -10.94
CA HIS A 154 14.68 4.99 -11.59
C HIS A 154 13.86 5.14 -12.87
N PHE A 155 14.02 4.17 -13.77
CA PHE A 155 13.25 4.13 -15.01
C PHE A 155 12.20 3.03 -14.98
N HIS A 156 11.05 3.33 -15.55
CA HIS A 156 10.09 2.31 -15.98
C HIS A 156 9.98 2.35 -17.49
N SER A 157 9.87 1.17 -18.11
CA SER A 157 9.39 1.07 -19.48
C SER A 157 8.33 -0.03 -19.60
N TYR A 158 7.44 0.14 -20.57
CA TYR A 158 6.47 -0.88 -20.95
C TYR A 158 6.50 -1.04 -22.46
N MET A 159 6.57 -2.29 -22.91
CA MET A 159 6.63 -2.63 -24.33
C MET A 159 5.60 -3.71 -24.64
N HIS A 160 4.97 -3.63 -25.81
CA HIS A 160 4.24 -4.75 -26.38
C HIS A 160 4.73 -5.03 -27.81
N PHE A 161 4.81 -6.31 -28.16
CA PHE A 161 5.50 -6.77 -29.34
C PHE A 161 4.53 -7.27 -30.42
N SER A 162 4.93 -7.11 -31.68
CA SER A 162 4.21 -7.72 -32.81
C SER A 162 4.31 -9.24 -32.83
N GLN A 163 5.38 -9.78 -32.25
CA GLN A 163 5.62 -11.22 -32.08
C GLN A 163 6.05 -11.48 -30.63
N PRO A 164 5.62 -12.58 -30.00
CA PRO A 164 6.05 -12.91 -28.65
C PRO A 164 7.57 -12.98 -28.56
N PHE A 165 8.14 -12.36 -27.53
CA PHE A 165 9.52 -12.56 -27.16
C PHE A 165 9.68 -13.97 -26.61
N HIS A 166 10.61 -14.75 -27.18
CA HIS A 166 10.90 -16.11 -26.75
C HIS A 166 12.40 -16.37 -26.74
N ARG A 167 12.99 -16.54 -25.55
CA ARG A 167 14.41 -16.88 -25.38
C ARG A 167 14.62 -17.80 -24.18
N LYS A 168 15.69 -18.58 -24.22
CA LYS A 168 16.11 -19.51 -23.17
C LYS A 168 17.48 -19.13 -22.63
N GLY A 169 17.73 -19.48 -21.37
CA GLY A 169 19.02 -19.30 -20.72
C GLY A 169 19.10 -18.05 -19.85
N THR A 170 20.21 -17.93 -19.11
CA THR A 170 20.49 -16.82 -18.19
C THR A 170 20.63 -15.49 -18.92
N GLU A 171 21.22 -15.52 -20.11
CA GLU A 171 21.46 -14.33 -20.95
C GLU A 171 20.25 -13.89 -21.78
N ALA A 172 19.09 -14.55 -21.63
CA ALA A 172 17.91 -14.24 -22.42
C ALA A 172 17.50 -12.76 -22.32
N LEU A 173 17.71 -12.14 -21.14
CA LEU A 173 17.33 -10.75 -20.87
C LEU A 173 18.48 -9.75 -21.10
N GLN A 174 19.66 -10.17 -21.55
CA GLN A 174 20.79 -9.28 -21.82
C GLN A 174 20.43 -8.11 -22.77
N PRO A 175 19.60 -8.28 -23.82
CA PRO A 175 19.20 -7.15 -24.67
C PRO A 175 18.44 -6.04 -23.94
N PHE A 176 17.86 -6.34 -22.77
CA PHE A 176 17.12 -5.36 -21.97
C PHE A 176 18.02 -4.54 -21.05
N ALA A 177 19.32 -4.85 -20.93
CA ALA A 177 20.24 -4.11 -20.07
C ALA A 177 20.54 -2.71 -20.63
N PHE A 178 20.51 -1.70 -19.75
CA PHE A 178 20.80 -0.30 -20.08
C PHE A 178 22.00 0.16 -19.27
N GLU A 179 23.10 0.56 -19.94
CA GLU A 179 24.32 1.09 -19.29
C GLU A 179 24.83 0.20 -18.13
N GLY A 180 24.77 -1.13 -18.31
CA GLY A 180 25.19 -2.11 -17.29
C GLY A 180 24.12 -2.46 -16.26
N THR A 181 22.99 -1.76 -16.21
CA THR A 181 21.85 -2.06 -15.34
C THR A 181 20.88 -3.03 -16.01
N CYS A 182 20.75 -4.24 -15.44
CA CYS A 182 19.71 -5.19 -15.83
C CYS A 182 18.37 -4.80 -15.17
N PRO A 183 17.28 -4.67 -15.94
CA PRO A 183 15.99 -4.32 -15.35
C PRO A 183 15.37 -5.50 -14.60
N HIS A 184 14.54 -5.19 -13.63
CA HIS A 184 13.51 -6.12 -13.17
C HIS A 184 12.43 -6.25 -14.24
N VAL A 185 12.29 -7.46 -14.79
CA VAL A 185 11.39 -7.77 -15.90
C VAL A 185 10.13 -8.45 -15.39
N LYS A 186 8.97 -7.83 -15.63
CA LYS A 186 7.65 -8.35 -15.27
C LYS A 186 6.79 -8.57 -16.53
N PRO A 187 6.72 -9.80 -17.05
CA PRO A 187 5.85 -10.16 -18.16
C PRO A 187 4.37 -9.87 -17.86
N ASN A 188 3.65 -9.39 -18.88
CA ASN A 188 2.20 -9.36 -18.85
C ASN A 188 1.66 -10.79 -19.04
N LYS A 189 0.84 -11.25 -18.08
CA LYS A 189 0.25 -12.60 -18.07
C LYS A 189 -1.16 -12.66 -18.66
N ALA A 190 -1.76 -11.53 -19.01
CA ALA A 190 -3.08 -11.49 -19.62
C ALA A 190 -3.06 -12.18 -20.99
N SER A 191 -4.16 -12.82 -21.35
CA SER A 191 -4.33 -13.53 -22.61
C SER A 191 -5.75 -13.34 -23.15
N GLY A 192 -5.99 -13.74 -24.41
CA GLY A 192 -7.32 -13.66 -25.02
C GLY A 192 -7.88 -12.24 -25.06
N LYS A 193 -9.14 -12.08 -24.64
CA LYS A 193 -9.87 -10.80 -24.70
C LYS A 193 -9.31 -9.73 -23.76
N ASP A 194 -8.68 -10.15 -22.65
CA ASP A 194 -8.17 -9.24 -21.62
C ASP A 194 -6.81 -8.63 -21.99
N PHE A 195 -6.11 -9.24 -22.96
CA PHE A 195 -4.76 -8.84 -23.33
C PHE A 195 -4.68 -7.38 -23.82
N ALA A 196 -5.61 -6.97 -24.68
CA ALA A 196 -5.65 -5.60 -25.20
C ALA A 196 -5.92 -4.56 -24.09
N GLY A 197 -6.81 -4.86 -23.14
CA GLY A 197 -7.04 -4.02 -21.97
C GLY A 197 -5.78 -3.90 -21.11
N ALA A 198 -5.10 -5.02 -20.85
CA ALA A 198 -3.89 -5.06 -20.04
C ALA A 198 -2.71 -4.30 -20.69
N ILE A 199 -2.55 -4.36 -22.02
CA ILE A 199 -1.53 -3.56 -22.74
C ILE A 199 -1.79 -2.07 -22.56
N ARG A 200 -3.02 -1.62 -22.82
CA ARG A 200 -3.40 -0.20 -22.72
C ARG A 200 -3.20 0.33 -21.32
N ASN A 201 -3.62 -0.44 -20.31
CA ASN A 201 -3.40 -0.10 -18.90
C ASN A 201 -1.90 -0.08 -18.55
N GLY A 202 -1.10 -1.04 -19.06
CA GLY A 202 0.35 -1.07 -18.84
C GLY A 202 1.07 0.15 -19.39
N HIS A 203 0.76 0.55 -20.63
CA HIS A 203 1.28 1.79 -21.22
C HIS A 203 0.84 3.02 -20.44
N TRP A 204 -0.45 3.10 -20.10
CA TRP A 204 -0.99 4.21 -19.33
C TRP A 204 -0.34 4.33 -17.95
N TYR A 205 -0.16 3.22 -17.24
CA TYR A 205 0.50 3.16 -15.94
C TYR A 205 1.89 3.78 -15.97
N VAL A 206 2.66 3.53 -17.05
CA VAL A 206 3.99 4.10 -17.20
C VAL A 206 3.91 5.61 -17.38
N VAL A 207 3.14 6.09 -18.37
CA VAL A 207 3.09 7.53 -18.72
C VAL A 207 2.13 8.38 -17.89
N ALA A 208 1.41 7.81 -16.93
CA ALA A 208 0.58 8.61 -16.03
C ALA A 208 1.48 9.56 -15.20
N PRO A 209 1.13 10.86 -15.06
CA PRO A 209 1.87 11.86 -14.27
C PRO A 209 1.74 11.59 -12.77
N LYS A 210 2.39 10.51 -12.31
CA LYS A 210 2.42 10.10 -10.92
C LYS A 210 3.25 11.08 -10.09
N ILE A 211 2.99 11.14 -8.79
CA ILE A 211 3.85 11.83 -7.83
C ILE A 211 5.28 11.29 -7.98
N GLY A 212 6.25 12.20 -8.13
CA GLY A 212 7.66 11.85 -8.40
C GLY A 212 8.01 11.61 -9.87
N SER A 213 7.07 11.69 -10.82
CA SER A 213 7.40 11.60 -12.26
C SER A 213 8.16 12.84 -12.71
N LEU A 214 9.35 12.63 -13.31
CA LEU A 214 10.22 13.71 -13.80
C LEU A 214 10.10 13.90 -15.32
N LYS A 215 10.11 12.78 -16.07
CA LYS A 215 10.08 12.77 -17.53
C LYS A 215 9.29 11.58 -18.05
N GLN A 216 8.60 11.75 -19.17
CA GLN A 216 7.73 10.74 -19.77
C GLN A 216 7.86 10.77 -21.29
N TRP A 217 7.76 9.61 -21.91
CA TRP A 217 7.75 9.47 -23.36
C TRP A 217 6.95 8.23 -23.78
N SER A 218 6.22 8.31 -24.89
CA SER A 218 5.53 7.15 -25.48
C SER A 218 5.35 7.33 -26.98
N ASN A 219 5.49 6.25 -27.75
CA ASN A 219 4.97 6.20 -29.13
C ASN A 219 3.54 5.62 -29.20
N PHE A 220 3.01 5.19 -28.06
CA PHE A 220 1.67 4.64 -27.89
C PHE A 220 0.92 5.52 -26.88
N GLU A 221 0.58 6.73 -27.33
CA GLU A 221 0.09 7.80 -26.44
C GLU A 221 -1.37 7.54 -26.00
N PRO A 222 -1.70 7.77 -24.71
CA PRO A 222 -3.08 7.70 -24.25
C PRO A 222 -3.93 8.77 -24.97
N TRP A 223 -5.23 8.51 -25.06
CA TRP A 223 -6.24 9.32 -25.79
C TRP A 223 -6.03 9.44 -27.30
N LYS A 224 -4.87 9.05 -27.85
CA LYS A 224 -4.64 8.94 -29.29
C LYS A 224 -4.66 7.49 -29.76
N ALA A 225 -3.82 6.66 -29.16
CA ALA A 225 -3.74 5.24 -29.51
C ALA A 225 -4.81 4.40 -28.80
N TYR A 226 -5.33 4.88 -27.66
CA TYR A 226 -6.35 4.19 -26.89
C TYR A 226 -7.11 5.11 -25.92
N ALA A 227 -8.33 4.71 -25.55
CA ALA A 227 -9.09 5.35 -24.48
C ALA A 227 -8.58 4.92 -23.10
N VAL A 228 -8.44 5.88 -22.19
CA VAL A 228 -8.11 5.66 -20.78
C VAL A 228 -9.40 5.36 -20.01
N GLU A 229 -9.41 4.26 -19.26
CA GLU A 229 -10.59 3.86 -18.49
C GLU A 229 -10.58 4.56 -17.12
N GLY A 230 -11.73 5.10 -16.69
CA GLY A 230 -11.80 5.92 -15.49
C GLY A 230 -11.39 5.16 -14.21
N TRP A 231 -11.65 3.86 -14.13
CA TRP A 231 -11.24 3.04 -12.97
C TRP A 231 -9.71 2.90 -12.85
N TRP A 232 -8.95 3.11 -13.94
CA TRP A 232 -7.48 3.18 -13.86
C TRP A 232 -7.04 4.42 -13.06
N LEU A 233 -7.70 5.57 -13.29
CA LEU A 233 -7.47 6.81 -12.52
C LEU A 233 -7.81 6.60 -11.05
N ASP A 234 -8.98 6.00 -10.80
CA ASP A 234 -9.52 5.78 -9.46
C ASP A 234 -8.56 4.90 -8.63
N ASN A 235 -7.98 3.86 -9.25
CA ASN A 235 -6.97 3.01 -8.62
C ASN A 235 -5.66 3.74 -8.30
N MET A 236 -5.21 4.66 -9.16
CA MET A 236 -4.00 5.44 -8.91
C MET A 236 -4.19 6.45 -7.79
N LEU A 237 -5.34 7.14 -7.75
CA LEU A 237 -5.66 8.06 -6.66
C LEU A 237 -5.76 7.30 -5.33
N LYS A 238 -6.47 6.16 -5.31
CA LYS A 238 -6.60 5.29 -4.13
C LYS A 238 -5.25 4.78 -3.64
N ALA A 239 -4.32 4.49 -4.55
CA ALA A 239 -2.96 4.06 -4.22
C ALA A 239 -2.03 5.21 -3.79
N GLY A 240 -2.53 6.45 -3.70
CA GLY A 240 -1.72 7.63 -3.37
C GLY A 240 -0.68 8.00 -4.43
N LYS A 241 -0.88 7.56 -5.68
CA LYS A 241 0.06 7.80 -6.78
C LYS A 241 -0.23 9.07 -7.57
N LEU A 242 -1.42 9.64 -7.44
CA LEU A 242 -1.83 10.90 -8.05
C LEU A 242 -2.23 11.89 -6.96
N THR A 243 -1.96 13.17 -7.21
CA THR A 243 -2.62 14.25 -6.47
C THR A 243 -4.07 14.38 -6.95
N ARG A 244 -4.92 15.01 -6.15
CA ARG A 244 -6.33 15.28 -6.51
C ARG A 244 -6.44 16.13 -7.77
N ASP A 245 -5.61 17.17 -7.88
CA ASP A 245 -5.60 18.07 -9.04
C ASP A 245 -5.27 17.31 -10.32
N THR A 246 -4.16 16.56 -10.32
CA THR A 246 -3.78 15.73 -11.46
C THR A 246 -4.83 14.69 -11.79
N TYR A 247 -5.46 14.08 -10.78
CA TYR A 247 -6.56 13.15 -10.99
C TYR A 247 -7.76 13.81 -11.67
N LEU A 248 -8.17 15.01 -11.24
CA LEU A 248 -9.29 15.75 -11.85
C LEU A 248 -8.97 16.20 -13.28
N GLU A 249 -7.75 16.66 -13.55
CA GLU A 249 -7.30 16.99 -14.90
C GLU A 249 -7.38 15.79 -15.85
N LEU A 250 -6.92 14.62 -15.39
CA LEU A 250 -7.01 13.38 -16.17
C LEU A 250 -8.45 12.89 -16.31
N ALA A 251 -9.25 13.00 -15.26
CA ALA A 251 -10.66 12.59 -15.24
C ALA A 251 -11.50 13.43 -16.22
N ALA A 252 -11.18 14.72 -16.37
CA ALA A 252 -11.81 15.58 -17.35
C ALA A 252 -11.58 15.07 -18.79
N LYS A 253 -10.40 14.50 -19.08
CA LYS A 253 -10.08 13.93 -20.41
C LYS A 253 -10.80 12.61 -20.72
N VAL A 254 -11.22 11.86 -19.69
CA VAL A 254 -11.97 10.60 -19.86
C VAL A 254 -13.43 10.85 -20.27
N ASN A 255 -13.96 12.05 -20.00
CA ASN A 255 -15.34 12.51 -20.23
C ASN A 255 -16.43 11.74 -19.45
N ILE A 256 -16.39 10.40 -19.45
CA ILE A 256 -17.41 9.54 -18.84
C ILE A 256 -17.26 9.56 -17.32
N GLY A 257 -18.31 10.02 -16.64
CA GLY A 257 -18.39 10.02 -15.18
C GLY A 257 -17.56 11.11 -14.49
N PHE A 258 -17.09 12.12 -15.21
CA PHE A 258 -16.31 13.21 -14.63
C PHE A 258 -17.04 13.95 -13.50
N GLN A 259 -18.33 14.29 -13.70
CA GLN A 259 -19.13 14.99 -12.68
C GLN A 259 -19.20 14.22 -11.36
N LYS A 260 -19.38 12.89 -11.44
CA LYS A 260 -19.38 12.03 -10.25
C LYS A 260 -18.02 12.09 -9.54
N ARG A 261 -16.92 11.89 -10.27
CA ARG A 261 -15.55 11.95 -9.71
C ARG A 261 -15.24 13.30 -9.07
N LEU A 262 -15.68 14.40 -9.70
CA LEU A 262 -15.52 15.74 -9.15
C LEU A 262 -16.27 15.91 -7.82
N MET A 263 -17.50 15.39 -7.73
CA MET A 263 -18.26 15.40 -6.48
C MET A 263 -17.60 14.54 -5.41
N ASP A 264 -17.08 13.36 -5.77
CA ASP A 264 -16.41 12.44 -4.85
C ASP A 264 -15.13 13.08 -4.27
N VAL A 265 -14.31 13.73 -5.10
CA VAL A 265 -13.11 14.45 -4.64
C VAL A 265 -13.49 15.61 -3.71
N ARG A 266 -14.47 16.42 -4.09
CA ARG A 266 -14.95 17.55 -3.24
C ARG A 266 -15.53 17.06 -1.91
N ALA A 267 -16.23 15.93 -1.91
CA ALA A 267 -16.75 15.33 -0.69
C ALA A 267 -15.61 14.88 0.23
N SER A 268 -14.57 14.23 -0.33
CA SER A 268 -13.37 13.85 0.42
C SER A 268 -12.65 15.07 1.01
N GLU A 269 -12.49 16.16 0.25
CA GLU A 269 -11.85 17.39 0.75
C GLU A 269 -12.65 18.06 1.87
N ARG A 270 -13.98 18.07 1.78
CA ARG A 270 -14.82 18.58 2.87
C ARG A 270 -14.65 17.76 4.14
N TYR A 271 -14.67 16.44 4.01
CA TYR A 271 -14.49 15.54 5.15
C TYR A 271 -13.12 15.72 5.82
N GLU A 272 -12.03 15.87 5.05
CA GLU A 272 -10.71 16.14 5.61
C GLU A 272 -10.62 17.50 6.33
N LYS A 273 -11.29 18.52 5.79
CA LYS A 273 -11.38 19.83 6.46
C LYS A 273 -12.17 19.73 7.76
N GLU A 274 -13.28 19.00 7.78
CA GLU A 274 -14.06 18.76 8.99
C GLU A 274 -13.22 18.04 10.05
N LEU A 275 -12.49 16.99 9.68
CA LEU A 275 -11.56 16.30 10.59
C LEU A 275 -10.48 17.23 11.14
N ALA A 276 -9.90 18.08 10.31
CA ALA A 276 -8.88 19.05 10.75
C ALA A 276 -9.46 20.08 11.74
N VAL A 277 -10.68 20.55 11.52
CA VAL A 277 -11.39 21.45 12.44
C VAL A 277 -11.66 20.73 13.77
N HIS A 278 -12.15 19.49 13.75
CA HIS A 278 -12.37 18.71 14.97
C HIS A 278 -11.08 18.47 15.76
N ALA A 279 -9.99 18.16 15.08
CA ALA A 279 -8.68 18.00 15.71
C ALA A 279 -8.20 19.31 16.35
N ALA A 280 -8.43 20.45 15.69
CA ALA A 280 -8.09 21.77 16.24
C ALA A 280 -8.94 22.12 17.47
N ILE A 281 -10.24 21.85 17.44
CA ILE A 281 -11.14 22.04 18.59
C ILE A 281 -10.66 21.19 19.78
N ALA A 282 -10.42 19.90 19.56
CA ALA A 282 -9.94 19.00 20.61
C ALA A 282 -8.58 19.46 21.21
N ALA A 283 -7.69 20.00 20.37
CA ALA A 283 -6.42 20.54 20.82
C ALA A 283 -6.59 21.80 21.68
N GLU A 284 -7.52 22.69 21.33
CA GLU A 284 -7.82 23.89 22.14
C GLU A 284 -8.55 23.54 23.44
N GLU A 285 -9.49 22.59 23.40
CA GLU A 285 -10.14 22.06 24.62
C GLU A 285 -9.11 21.48 25.59
N ALA A 286 -8.13 20.71 25.08
CA ALA A 286 -7.05 20.16 25.91
C ALA A 286 -6.18 21.26 26.55
N LYS A 287 -5.88 22.34 25.81
CA LYS A 287 -5.15 23.49 26.36
C LYS A 287 -5.96 24.21 27.43
N LEU A 288 -7.25 24.43 27.19
CA LEU A 288 -8.15 25.07 28.15
C LEU A 288 -8.24 24.24 29.43
N GLN A 289 -8.41 22.91 29.29
CA GLN A 289 -8.48 21.99 30.42
C GLN A 289 -7.21 22.02 31.27
N ALA A 290 -6.03 22.16 30.66
CA ALA A 290 -4.77 22.30 31.38
C ALA A 290 -4.63 23.64 32.11
N GLN A 291 -5.35 24.67 31.66
CA GLN A 291 -5.38 26.00 32.29
C GLN A 291 -6.50 26.16 33.33
N LEU A 292 -7.49 25.26 33.32
CA LEU A 292 -8.51 25.25 34.36
C LEU A 292 -7.83 24.99 35.71
N LEU A 293 -7.80 26.03 36.53
CA LEU A 293 -7.52 25.87 37.95
C LEU A 293 -8.57 24.90 38.52
N PRO A 294 -8.21 24.04 39.49
CA PRO A 294 -9.20 23.26 40.19
C PRO A 294 -10.29 24.22 40.67
N MET A 295 -11.55 23.96 40.27
CA MET A 295 -12.67 24.71 40.84
C MET A 295 -12.59 24.48 42.34
N ASN A 296 -12.58 25.58 43.10
CA ASN A 296 -12.72 25.47 44.54
C ASN A 296 -14.13 24.94 44.79
N ASP A 297 -14.21 23.73 45.34
CA ASP A 297 -15.48 23.20 45.83
C ASP A 297 -15.87 23.99 47.08
N PHE A 298 -17.01 24.67 47.00
CA PHE A 298 -17.61 25.36 48.13
C PHE A 298 -18.75 24.49 48.63
N ALA A 299 -18.45 23.66 49.64
CA ALA A 299 -19.40 22.70 50.19
C ALA A 299 -20.73 23.36 50.61
N GLU A 300 -20.70 24.62 51.05
CA GLU A 300 -21.91 25.38 51.39
C GLU A 300 -22.81 25.65 50.17
N VAL A 301 -22.19 25.89 49.01
CA VAL A 301 -22.90 26.09 47.74
C VAL A 301 -23.44 24.78 47.22
N ASP A 302 -22.64 23.70 47.25
CA ASP A 302 -23.10 22.37 46.83
C ASP A 302 -24.26 21.88 47.69
N LEU A 303 -24.18 22.10 49.01
CA LEU A 303 -25.26 21.83 49.93
C LEU A 303 -26.50 22.67 49.59
N SER A 304 -26.33 23.98 49.32
CA SER A 304 -27.44 24.84 48.91
C SER A 304 -28.10 24.37 47.61
N VAL A 305 -27.32 23.98 46.60
CA VAL A 305 -27.83 23.50 45.30
C VAL A 305 -28.52 22.15 45.45
N SER A 306 -28.02 21.27 46.33
CA SER A 306 -28.66 19.99 46.63
C SER A 306 -30.07 20.15 47.22
N TYR A 307 -30.35 21.26 47.92
CA TYR A 307 -31.70 21.61 48.37
C TYR A 307 -32.62 22.10 47.22
N PHE A 308 -32.06 22.46 46.07
CA PHE A 308 -32.79 22.83 44.86
C PHE A 308 -32.74 21.71 43.80
N ASP A 309 -32.94 20.46 44.24
CA ASP A 309 -33.00 19.22 43.44
C ASP A 309 -34.10 19.18 42.34
N GLY A 310 -34.78 20.29 42.09
CA GLY A 310 -35.87 20.38 41.13
C GLY A 310 -37.17 19.77 41.64
N GLU A 311 -37.23 19.22 42.86
CA GLU A 311 -38.49 18.78 43.41
C GLU A 311 -39.41 19.98 43.71
N ALA A 312 -40.69 19.82 43.37
CA ALA A 312 -41.71 20.87 43.45
C ALA A 312 -41.91 21.46 44.87
N ARG A 313 -41.36 20.81 45.90
CA ARG A 313 -41.42 21.20 47.32
C ARG A 313 -40.74 22.54 47.64
N PHE A 314 -39.85 23.04 46.78
CA PHE A 314 -39.26 24.38 46.90
C PHE A 314 -39.76 25.41 45.88
N ARG A 315 -40.75 25.06 45.03
CA ARG A 315 -41.48 26.08 44.29
C ARG A 315 -42.21 26.93 45.33
N ARG A 316 -41.76 28.18 45.52
CA ARG A 316 -42.48 29.14 46.37
C ARG A 316 -43.97 29.01 46.03
N PRO A 317 -44.86 28.80 47.01
CA PRO A 317 -46.28 28.86 46.73
C PRO A 317 -46.50 30.20 46.04
N LEU A 318 -47.00 30.16 44.79
CA LEU A 318 -47.44 31.36 44.11
C LEU A 318 -48.43 31.98 45.10
N ARG A 319 -48.06 33.12 45.69
CA ARG A 319 -49.03 33.84 46.50
C ARG A 319 -50.21 34.06 45.58
N PRO A 320 -51.44 33.66 45.97
CA PRO A 320 -52.60 34.01 45.19
C PRO A 320 -52.52 35.53 45.00
N VAL A 321 -52.39 35.96 43.76
CA VAL A 321 -52.50 37.36 43.42
C VAL A 321 -53.94 37.69 43.78
N GLU A 322 -54.15 38.35 44.91
CA GLU A 322 -55.42 39.00 45.21
C GLU A 322 -55.64 40.02 44.10
N ILE A 323 -56.36 39.58 43.07
CA ILE A 323 -56.96 40.47 42.09
C ILE A 323 -58.03 41.22 42.88
N LEU A 324 -57.65 42.39 43.39
CA LEU A 324 -58.55 43.40 43.91
C LEU A 324 -59.49 43.82 42.77
N LEU A 325 -60.60 43.08 42.63
CA LEU A 325 -61.76 43.53 41.89
C LEU A 325 -62.35 44.71 42.66
N ARG A 326 -62.02 45.93 42.23
CA ARG A 326 -62.73 47.15 42.66
C ARG A 326 -64.15 47.10 42.08
N PRO A 327 -65.21 47.22 42.89
CA PRO A 327 -66.54 47.49 42.37
C PRO A 327 -66.64 48.96 41.93
N CYS A 328 -67.34 49.19 40.82
CA CYS A 328 -67.74 50.50 40.30
C CYS A 328 -68.83 51.15 41.16
#